data_AF-A0A947C0J7-F1
#
_entry.id   AF-A0A947C0J7-F1
#
_cell.length_a   1.000
_cell.length_b   1.000
_cell.length_c   1.000
_cell.angle_alpha   90.00
_cell.angle_beta   90.00
_cell.angle_gamma   90.00
#
_symmetry.space_group_name_H-M   'P 1'
#
loop_
_entity.id
_entity.type
_entity.pdbx_description
1 polymer ?
#
loop_
_entity_poly.entity_id
_entity_poly.type
_entity_poly.pdbx_seq_one_letter_code
_entity_poly.pdbx_strand_id
1 'polypeptide(L)'
;MNMPVTLSYQIDQQFAEFINQEVLPKTNLESADFWSGLIAILEDLTPTNDALLAERERIQNAIDTFHREHEGELDMATYKAFLEDIGYLCEDIEDFTITPNNVDSEIAKVCGPQLVVPVDNARFVLNAANARWGSLYDALYGTDAIPQTEELTAKGGYNPERGAKVIDFARSFLDEIFPLNHGSHKDVTCYTIYFQHLLAYFEDGTSAGLLTPSQFAGYSGDINAPSSVLFKNNGLHAELQINRAGTIGKHDRAGIDDVRIESAITTIVDFEDSVSAVDAEDKVRAYRNWLGLMQGTLSSRFDKQGETVFRQMQRDRMFSAKDGDSYPLKG
;
A
#
# COMPACT_ATOMS: atom_id res chain seq x y z
N MET A 1 -26.12 -13.04 -48.32
CA MET A 1 -26.68 -12.28 -47.19
C MET A 1 -26.86 -13.25 -46.03
N ASN A 2 -25.82 -13.41 -45.22
CA ASN A 2 -25.98 -14.00 -43.89
C ASN A 2 -25.94 -12.82 -42.94
N MET A 3 -27.08 -12.49 -42.33
CA MET A 3 -27.09 -11.55 -41.21
C MET A 3 -26.25 -12.17 -40.08
N PRO A 4 -25.35 -11.41 -39.43
CA PRO A 4 -24.64 -11.94 -38.28
C PRO A 4 -25.67 -12.25 -37.19
N VAL A 5 -25.49 -13.40 -36.54
CA VAL A 5 -26.25 -13.81 -35.36
C VAL A 5 -25.93 -12.78 -34.28
N THR A 6 -26.80 -11.81 -34.05
CA THR A 6 -26.71 -10.92 -32.87
C THR A 6 -26.83 -11.81 -31.64
N LEU A 7 -25.73 -11.96 -30.91
CA LEU A 7 -25.73 -12.61 -29.60
C LEU A 7 -26.66 -11.80 -28.69
N SER A 8 -27.77 -12.38 -28.26
CA SER A 8 -28.64 -11.75 -27.27
C SER A 8 -27.97 -11.91 -25.90
N TYR A 9 -27.16 -10.94 -25.50
CA TYR A 9 -26.57 -10.89 -24.16
C TYR A 9 -27.67 -10.84 -23.10
N GLN A 10 -27.57 -11.71 -22.10
CA GLN A 10 -28.41 -11.68 -20.90
C GLN A 10 -27.55 -11.16 -19.76
N ILE A 11 -27.94 -10.02 -19.20
CA ILE A 11 -27.22 -9.35 -18.13
C ILE A 11 -28.02 -9.52 -16.85
N ASP A 12 -27.35 -9.93 -15.78
CA ASP A 12 -27.96 -10.04 -14.47
C ASP A 12 -28.56 -8.69 -14.03
N GLN A 13 -29.78 -8.74 -13.49
CA GLN A 13 -30.53 -7.53 -13.13
C GLN A 13 -29.83 -6.72 -12.04
N GLN A 14 -29.25 -7.38 -11.03
CA GLN A 14 -28.59 -6.70 -9.93
C GLN A 14 -27.32 -5.97 -10.42
N PHE A 15 -26.57 -6.60 -11.31
CA PHE A 15 -25.41 -5.95 -11.94
C PHE A 15 -25.83 -4.77 -12.80
N ALA A 16 -26.88 -4.92 -13.63
CA ALA A 16 -27.38 -3.83 -14.47
C ALA A 16 -27.89 -2.65 -13.62
N GLU A 17 -28.59 -2.91 -12.53
CA GLU A 17 -29.05 -1.88 -11.59
C GLU A 17 -27.88 -1.17 -10.92
N PHE A 18 -26.88 -1.91 -10.42
CA PHE A 18 -25.67 -1.35 -9.84
C PHE A 18 -24.96 -0.39 -10.80
N ILE A 19 -24.72 -0.82 -12.05
CA ILE A 19 -24.08 0.02 -13.06
C ILE A 19 -24.89 1.29 -13.32
N ASN A 20 -26.19 1.16 -13.59
CA ASN A 20 -27.02 2.28 -14.00
C ASN A 20 -27.31 3.27 -12.86
N GLN A 21 -27.43 2.81 -11.63
CA GLN A 21 -27.85 3.63 -10.50
C GLN A 21 -26.69 4.11 -9.63
N GLU A 22 -25.60 3.34 -9.51
CA GLU A 22 -24.49 3.66 -8.62
C GLU A 22 -23.24 4.14 -9.38
N VAL A 23 -22.90 3.50 -10.52
CA VAL A 23 -21.66 3.79 -11.25
C VAL A 23 -21.84 4.92 -12.26
N LEU A 24 -22.70 4.77 -13.26
CA LEU A 24 -22.83 5.71 -14.36
C LEU A 24 -23.10 7.16 -13.93
N PRO A 25 -23.93 7.44 -12.89
CA PRO A 25 -24.15 8.81 -12.42
C PRO A 25 -22.88 9.51 -11.86
N LYS A 26 -21.81 8.76 -11.58
CA LYS A 26 -20.52 9.26 -11.11
C LYS A 26 -19.49 9.39 -12.24
N THR A 27 -19.92 9.15 -13.47
CA THR A 27 -19.10 9.22 -14.68
C THR A 27 -19.68 10.23 -15.65
N ASN A 28 -18.99 10.44 -16.78
CA ASN A 28 -19.49 11.24 -17.90
C ASN A 28 -20.07 10.35 -19.03
N LEU A 29 -20.43 9.09 -18.74
CA LEU A 29 -20.91 8.14 -19.74
C LEU A 29 -22.43 8.02 -19.70
N GLU A 30 -23.05 8.05 -20.88
CA GLU A 30 -24.47 7.73 -21.04
C GLU A 30 -24.68 6.21 -20.99
N SER A 31 -25.82 5.79 -20.42
CA SER A 31 -26.13 4.36 -20.24
C SER A 31 -26.17 3.60 -21.57
N ALA A 32 -26.79 4.19 -22.60
CA ALA A 32 -26.87 3.56 -23.93
C ALA A 32 -25.48 3.34 -24.55
N ASP A 33 -24.57 4.31 -24.42
CA ASP A 33 -23.22 4.25 -24.95
C ASP A 33 -22.37 3.23 -24.18
N PHE A 34 -22.50 3.18 -22.85
CA PHE A 34 -21.82 2.19 -22.02
C PHE A 34 -22.21 0.76 -22.42
N TRP A 35 -23.51 0.45 -22.46
CA TRP A 35 -23.97 -0.91 -22.73
C TRP A 35 -23.68 -1.37 -24.16
N SER A 36 -23.88 -0.48 -25.15
CA SER A 36 -23.54 -0.79 -26.54
C SER A 36 -22.03 -0.98 -26.72
N GLY A 37 -21.21 -0.16 -26.06
CA GLY A 37 -19.75 -0.33 -26.04
C GLY A 37 -19.30 -1.63 -25.40
N LEU A 38 -19.88 -2.01 -24.25
CA LEU A 38 -19.57 -3.28 -23.60
C LEU A 38 -19.91 -4.48 -24.50
N ILE A 39 -21.09 -4.47 -25.11
CA ILE A 39 -21.52 -5.52 -26.05
C ILE A 39 -20.56 -5.61 -27.23
N ALA A 40 -20.18 -4.48 -27.83
CA ALA A 40 -19.25 -4.45 -28.95
C ALA A 40 -17.87 -5.03 -28.57
N ILE A 41 -17.36 -4.71 -27.38
CA ILE A 41 -16.09 -5.28 -26.87
C ILE A 41 -16.22 -6.79 -26.67
N LEU A 42 -17.34 -7.27 -26.12
CA LEU A 42 -17.56 -8.70 -25.92
C LEU A 42 -17.66 -9.44 -27.25
N GLU A 43 -18.39 -8.91 -28.24
CA GLU A 43 -18.52 -9.52 -29.56
C GLU A 43 -17.16 -9.60 -30.30
N ASP A 44 -16.34 -8.55 -30.17
CA ASP A 44 -15.02 -8.48 -30.83
C ASP A 44 -13.97 -9.37 -30.13
N LEU A 45 -13.88 -9.31 -28.80
CA LEU A 45 -12.76 -9.91 -28.05
C LEU A 45 -13.04 -11.31 -27.49
N THR A 46 -14.31 -11.73 -27.35
CA THR A 46 -14.63 -13.09 -26.86
C THR A 46 -14.01 -14.17 -27.74
N PRO A 47 -14.12 -14.13 -29.09
CA PRO A 47 -13.51 -15.15 -29.95
C PRO A 47 -11.98 -15.22 -29.80
N THR A 48 -11.32 -14.07 -29.63
CA THR A 48 -9.87 -14.02 -29.38
C THR A 48 -9.52 -14.61 -28.02
N ASN A 49 -10.28 -14.29 -26.97
CA ASN A 49 -10.06 -14.85 -25.63
C ASN A 49 -10.22 -16.37 -25.62
N ASP A 50 -11.28 -16.89 -26.25
CA ASP A 50 -11.51 -18.33 -26.38
C ASP A 50 -10.37 -19.02 -27.15
N ALA A 51 -9.86 -18.39 -28.22
CA ALA A 51 -8.73 -18.91 -28.98
C ALA A 51 -7.43 -18.93 -28.13
N LEU A 52 -7.18 -17.91 -27.30
CA LEU A 52 -6.04 -17.88 -26.39
C LEU A 52 -6.13 -18.97 -25.31
N LEU A 53 -7.33 -19.26 -24.79
CA LEU A 53 -7.55 -20.36 -23.85
C LEU A 53 -7.32 -21.73 -24.51
N ALA A 54 -7.85 -21.92 -25.72
CA ALA A 54 -7.61 -23.13 -26.51
C ALA A 54 -6.12 -23.32 -26.83
N GLU A 55 -5.38 -22.24 -27.05
CA GLU A 55 -3.93 -22.31 -27.29
C GLU A 55 -3.16 -22.74 -26.03
N ARG A 56 -3.54 -22.26 -24.85
CA ARG A 56 -2.99 -22.75 -23.57
C ARG A 56 -3.23 -24.25 -23.41
N GLU A 57 -4.44 -24.72 -23.71
CA GLU A 57 -4.79 -26.15 -23.65
C GLU A 57 -4.00 -26.98 -24.67
N ARG A 58 -3.85 -26.49 -25.90
CA ARG A 58 -3.04 -27.14 -26.95
C ARG A 58 -1.58 -27.33 -26.49
N ILE A 59 -0.97 -26.25 -25.97
CA ILE A 59 0.40 -26.25 -25.45
C ILE A 59 0.53 -27.24 -24.30
N GLN A 60 -0.36 -27.18 -23.31
CA GLN A 60 -0.32 -28.08 -22.15
C GLN A 60 -0.46 -29.55 -22.58
N ASN A 61 -1.41 -29.86 -23.47
CA ASN A 61 -1.62 -31.21 -23.99
C ASN A 61 -0.41 -31.74 -24.79
N ALA A 62 0.28 -30.87 -25.52
CA ALA A 62 1.52 -31.22 -26.22
C ALA A 62 2.62 -31.56 -25.21
N ILE A 63 2.81 -30.75 -24.16
CA ILE A 63 3.79 -30.99 -23.10
C ILE A 63 3.48 -32.29 -22.36
N ASP A 64 2.22 -32.52 -21.99
CA ASP A 64 1.78 -33.76 -21.34
C ASP A 64 2.04 -34.99 -22.20
N THR A 65 1.81 -34.88 -23.51
CA THR A 65 2.04 -35.97 -24.47
C THR A 65 3.53 -36.24 -24.63
N PHE A 66 4.35 -35.19 -24.77
CA PHE A 66 5.80 -35.32 -24.84
C PHE A 66 6.36 -36.10 -23.65
N HIS A 67 5.98 -35.75 -22.42
CA HIS A 67 6.45 -36.43 -21.21
C HIS A 67 5.93 -37.86 -21.07
N ARG A 68 4.72 -38.18 -21.56
CA ARG A 68 4.22 -39.55 -21.61
C ARG A 68 4.98 -40.43 -22.59
N GLU A 69 5.44 -39.87 -23.71
CA GLU A 69 6.16 -40.61 -24.75
C GLU A 69 7.67 -40.74 -24.45
N HIS A 70 8.21 -39.90 -23.57
CA HIS A 70 9.62 -39.86 -23.18
C HIS A 70 9.81 -40.15 -21.69
N GLU A 71 9.40 -41.34 -21.25
CA GLU A 71 9.60 -41.78 -19.86
C GLU A 71 11.09 -41.99 -19.53
N GLY A 72 11.50 -41.55 -18.33
CA GLY A 72 12.87 -41.74 -17.83
C GLY A 72 13.67 -40.44 -17.80
N GLU A 73 14.97 -40.51 -18.14
CA GLU A 73 15.82 -39.33 -18.15
C GLU A 73 15.47 -38.40 -19.31
N LEU A 74 15.19 -37.13 -19.00
CA LEU A 74 14.85 -36.10 -19.96
C LEU A 74 16.11 -35.54 -20.63
N ASP A 75 16.20 -35.65 -21.95
CA ASP A 75 17.20 -34.91 -22.72
C ASP A 75 16.78 -33.45 -22.91
N MET A 76 17.49 -32.53 -22.26
CA MET A 76 17.13 -31.11 -22.23
C MET A 76 17.26 -30.42 -23.59
N ALA A 77 18.17 -30.88 -24.46
CA ALA A 77 18.32 -30.32 -25.80
C ALA A 77 17.09 -30.65 -26.67
N THR A 78 16.64 -31.91 -26.63
CA THR A 78 15.41 -32.37 -27.29
C THR A 78 14.18 -31.67 -26.72
N TYR A 79 14.07 -31.54 -25.39
CA TYR A 79 12.93 -30.87 -24.78
C TYR A 79 12.85 -29.38 -25.13
N LYS A 80 13.98 -28.68 -25.14
CA LYS A 80 14.02 -27.27 -25.56
C LYS A 80 13.58 -27.11 -27.01
N ALA A 81 14.12 -27.93 -27.93
CA ALA A 81 13.75 -27.89 -29.34
C ALA A 81 12.25 -28.18 -29.55
N PHE A 82 11.68 -29.11 -28.76
CA PHE A 82 10.25 -29.36 -28.74
C PHE A 82 9.44 -28.13 -28.30
N LEU A 83 9.86 -27.45 -27.22
CA LEU A 83 9.17 -26.24 -26.75
C LEU A 83 9.23 -25.09 -27.76
N GLU A 84 10.33 -24.97 -28.51
CA GLU A 84 10.46 -24.02 -29.63
C GLU A 84 9.53 -24.43 -30.81
N ASP A 85 9.50 -25.71 -31.18
CA ASP A 85 8.66 -26.25 -32.28
C ASP A 85 7.16 -26.05 -32.03
N ILE A 86 6.69 -26.25 -30.79
CA ILE A 86 5.29 -26.00 -30.43
C ILE A 86 4.98 -24.50 -30.22
N GLY A 87 5.96 -23.60 -30.35
CA GLY A 87 5.79 -22.16 -30.16
C GLY A 87 5.64 -21.71 -28.70
N TYR A 88 6.05 -22.53 -27.73
CA TYR A 88 6.06 -22.16 -26.32
C TYR A 88 7.24 -21.25 -25.98
N LEU A 89 8.42 -21.59 -26.49
CA LEU A 89 9.61 -20.74 -26.43
C LEU A 89 9.70 -19.93 -27.72
N CYS A 90 9.48 -18.63 -27.61
CA CYS A 90 9.64 -17.69 -28.72
C CYS A 90 11.09 -17.25 -28.86
N GLU A 91 11.45 -16.76 -30.05
CA GLU A 91 12.73 -16.11 -30.28
C GLU A 91 12.86 -14.84 -29.44
N ASP A 92 14.08 -14.58 -28.95
CA ASP A 92 14.39 -13.32 -28.28
C ASP A 92 14.19 -12.15 -29.26
N ILE A 93 13.55 -11.10 -28.77
CA ILE A 93 13.36 -9.86 -29.52
C ILE A 93 14.50 -8.88 -29.25
N GLU A 94 14.66 -7.88 -30.13
CA GLU A 94 15.64 -6.81 -29.93
C GLU A 94 15.38 -6.01 -28.65
N ASP A 95 16.45 -5.50 -28.05
CA ASP A 95 16.37 -4.60 -26.89
C ASP A 95 15.48 -3.39 -27.20
N PHE A 96 14.55 -3.11 -26.29
CA PHE A 96 13.68 -1.94 -26.36
C PHE A 96 13.57 -1.25 -25.01
N THR A 97 13.11 0.01 -25.02
CA THR A 97 12.82 0.77 -23.81
C THR A 97 11.33 1.01 -23.72
N ILE A 98 10.74 0.70 -22.56
CA ILE A 98 9.32 0.99 -22.29
C ILE A 98 9.07 2.51 -22.29
N THR A 99 7.89 2.95 -22.75
CA THR A 99 7.53 4.37 -22.83
C THR A 99 6.25 4.77 -22.06
N PRO A 100 5.95 4.22 -20.86
CA PRO A 100 4.80 4.67 -20.09
C PRO A 100 5.01 6.10 -19.60
N ASN A 101 3.96 6.92 -19.71
CA ASN A 101 3.92 8.30 -19.23
C ASN A 101 2.86 8.43 -18.13
N ASN A 102 2.91 9.51 -17.34
CA ASN A 102 1.95 9.81 -16.27
C ASN A 102 1.86 8.71 -15.18
N VAL A 103 2.99 8.10 -14.84
CA VAL A 103 3.07 7.12 -13.75
C VAL A 103 3.34 7.84 -12.43
N ASP A 104 2.53 7.56 -11.40
CA ASP A 104 2.71 8.10 -10.05
C ASP A 104 4.10 7.80 -9.48
N SER A 105 4.58 8.70 -8.62
CA SER A 105 5.92 8.60 -8.03
C SER A 105 6.13 7.33 -7.20
N GLU A 106 5.08 6.84 -6.56
CA GLU A 106 5.06 5.65 -5.73
C GLU A 106 5.36 4.37 -6.52
N ILE A 107 5.17 4.40 -7.85
CA ILE A 107 5.50 3.29 -8.75
C ILE A 107 6.82 3.59 -9.49
N ALA A 108 7.00 4.83 -9.96
CA ALA A 108 8.10 5.18 -10.87
C ALA A 108 9.43 5.51 -10.16
N LYS A 109 9.40 5.97 -8.91
CA LYS A 109 10.55 6.65 -8.27
C LYS A 109 10.85 6.22 -6.85
N VAL A 110 9.91 5.57 -6.15
CA VAL A 110 10.06 5.21 -4.73
C VAL A 110 10.06 3.70 -4.60
N CYS A 111 11.02 3.17 -3.83
CA CYS A 111 11.01 1.78 -3.40
C CYS A 111 10.34 1.70 -2.03
N GLY A 112 9.30 0.89 -1.90
CA GLY A 112 8.59 0.71 -0.64
C GLY A 112 7.67 -0.52 -0.66
N PRO A 113 7.14 -0.91 0.50
CA PRO A 113 6.16 -2.00 0.61
C PRO A 113 4.94 -1.82 -0.29
N GLN A 114 4.46 -2.94 -0.84
CA GLN A 114 3.18 -3.06 -1.53
C GLN A 114 2.30 -4.05 -0.78
N LEU A 115 1.09 -3.65 -0.44
CA LEU A 115 0.09 -4.55 0.16
C LEU A 115 -0.78 -5.18 -0.91
N VAL A 116 -1.38 -6.32 -0.59
CA VAL A 116 -2.44 -6.96 -1.36
C VAL A 116 -3.62 -7.20 -0.41
N VAL A 117 -4.83 -6.84 -0.83
CA VAL A 117 -6.01 -6.89 0.04
C VAL A 117 -7.25 -7.35 -0.72
N PRO A 118 -8.08 -8.26 -0.15
CA PRO A 118 -9.30 -8.71 -0.81
C PRO A 118 -10.33 -7.58 -0.88
N VAL A 119 -10.84 -7.29 -2.08
CA VAL A 119 -11.77 -6.19 -2.31
C VAL A 119 -13.13 -6.41 -1.63
N ASP A 120 -13.55 -7.66 -1.43
CA ASP A 120 -14.86 -8.00 -0.87
C ASP A 120 -14.97 -7.69 0.64
N ASN A 121 -13.84 -7.38 1.31
CA ASN A 121 -13.78 -6.96 2.70
C ASN A 121 -13.45 -5.46 2.84
N ALA A 122 -14.49 -4.62 2.90
CA ALA A 122 -14.36 -3.17 3.03
C ALA A 122 -13.48 -2.72 4.22
N ARG A 123 -13.50 -3.45 5.34
CA ARG A 123 -12.66 -3.13 6.50
C ARG A 123 -11.19 -3.32 6.17
N PHE A 124 -10.83 -4.40 5.48
CA PHE A 124 -9.45 -4.65 5.09
C PHE A 124 -8.97 -3.67 4.03
N VAL A 125 -9.80 -3.39 3.01
CA VAL A 125 -9.50 -2.36 2.00
C VAL A 125 -9.20 -1.01 2.66
N LEU A 126 -10.02 -0.58 3.62
CA LEU A 126 -9.77 0.66 4.37
C LEU A 126 -8.50 0.62 5.22
N ASN A 127 -8.14 -0.54 5.77
CA ASN A 127 -6.89 -0.65 6.52
C ASN A 127 -5.70 -0.53 5.60
N ALA A 128 -5.75 -1.17 4.44
CA ALA A 128 -4.68 -1.15 3.46
C ALA A 128 -4.51 0.25 2.85
N ALA A 129 -5.61 0.92 2.49
CA ALA A 129 -5.58 2.30 2.02
C ALA A 129 -4.94 3.25 3.05
N ASN A 130 -5.27 3.07 4.34
CA ASN A 130 -4.73 3.87 5.43
C ASN A 130 -3.36 3.39 5.95
N ALA A 131 -2.82 2.28 5.41
CA ALA A 131 -1.56 1.71 5.85
C ALA A 131 -0.34 2.46 5.29
N ARG A 132 -0.55 3.46 4.43
CA ARG A 132 0.52 4.34 3.97
C ARG A 132 1.28 4.93 5.15
N TRP A 133 0.60 5.31 6.23
CA TRP A 133 1.22 5.84 7.45
C TRP A 133 0.92 4.98 8.68
N GLY A 134 1.89 4.15 9.07
CA GLY A 134 1.80 3.28 10.24
C GLY A 134 2.53 3.83 11.46
N SER A 135 2.06 3.51 12.67
CA SER A 135 2.80 3.74 13.92
C SER A 135 3.88 2.67 14.08
N LEU A 136 5.14 3.08 14.20
CA LEU A 136 6.24 2.17 14.51
C LEU A 136 6.11 1.63 15.93
N TYR A 137 5.64 2.45 16.88
CA TYR A 137 5.47 2.00 18.26
C TYR A 137 4.42 0.91 18.35
N ASP A 138 3.25 1.08 17.72
CA ASP A 138 2.20 0.06 17.72
C ASP A 138 2.66 -1.23 17.01
N ALA A 139 3.39 -1.10 15.90
CA ALA A 139 3.92 -2.24 15.16
C ALA A 139 4.92 -3.05 15.99
N LEU A 140 5.88 -2.39 16.64
CA LEU A 140 6.87 -3.06 17.50
C LEU A 140 6.22 -3.62 18.77
N TYR A 141 5.32 -2.87 19.39
CA TYR A 141 4.65 -3.28 20.63
C TYR A 141 3.71 -4.47 20.37
N GLY A 142 2.98 -4.49 19.25
CA GLY A 142 1.97 -5.50 18.95
C GLY A 142 2.49 -6.81 18.34
N THR A 143 3.75 -6.88 17.92
CA THR A 143 4.33 -8.03 17.21
C THR A 143 5.40 -8.75 18.02
N ASP A 144 6.02 -9.78 17.44
CA ASP A 144 7.17 -10.49 18.00
C ASP A 144 8.53 -9.84 17.62
N ALA A 145 8.52 -8.73 16.89
CA ALA A 145 9.71 -7.92 16.61
C ALA A 145 10.42 -7.46 17.91
N ILE A 146 9.64 -7.22 18.97
CA ILE A 146 10.14 -7.19 20.34
C ILE A 146 9.80 -8.54 20.99
N PRO A 147 10.80 -9.31 21.47
CA PRO A 147 10.60 -10.62 22.07
C PRO A 147 9.47 -10.65 23.10
N GLN A 148 8.67 -11.73 23.08
CA GLN A 148 7.53 -11.91 23.98
C GLN A 148 7.89 -12.84 25.14
N THR A 149 8.85 -12.44 25.97
CA THR A 149 9.12 -13.12 27.25
C THR A 149 8.03 -12.79 28.28
N GLU A 150 8.01 -13.47 29.42
CA GLU A 150 7.06 -13.17 30.50
C GLU A 150 7.16 -11.70 30.95
N GLU A 151 8.38 -11.15 31.06
CA GLU A 151 8.58 -9.74 31.46
C GLU A 151 8.20 -8.75 30.34
N LEU A 152 8.25 -9.17 29.07
CA LEU A 152 7.99 -8.33 27.90
C LEU A 152 6.65 -8.60 27.22
N THR A 153 5.71 -9.23 27.93
CA THR A 153 4.38 -9.54 27.38
C THR A 153 3.58 -8.28 27.07
N ALA A 154 2.85 -8.30 25.95
CA ALA A 154 1.89 -7.26 25.57
C ALA A 154 0.48 -7.50 26.17
N LYS A 155 0.27 -8.61 26.90
CA LYS A 155 -1.03 -8.96 27.48
C LYS A 155 -1.31 -8.17 28.76
N GLY A 156 -2.58 -7.81 28.97
CA GLY A 156 -3.04 -7.22 30.23
C GLY A 156 -2.94 -5.69 30.34
N GLY A 157 -2.57 -4.99 29.25
CA GLY A 157 -2.48 -3.53 29.21
C GLY A 157 -1.09 -3.05 28.78
N TYR A 158 -0.78 -1.79 29.09
CA TYR A 158 0.55 -1.23 28.83
C TYR A 158 1.58 -1.78 29.81
N ASN A 159 2.62 -2.41 29.28
CA ASN A 159 3.78 -2.93 29.98
C ASN A 159 4.94 -1.93 29.79
N PRO A 160 5.37 -1.22 30.85
CA PRO A 160 6.43 -0.22 30.77
C PRO A 160 7.78 -0.78 30.30
N GLU A 161 8.12 -2.02 30.66
CA GLU A 161 9.40 -2.64 30.26
C GLU A 161 9.42 -2.94 28.76
N ARG A 162 8.30 -3.44 28.23
CA ARG A 162 8.11 -3.60 26.79
C ARG A 162 8.13 -2.25 26.07
N GLY A 163 7.43 -1.26 26.62
CA GLY A 163 7.41 0.11 26.08
C GLY A 163 8.82 0.72 25.99
N ALA A 164 9.65 0.51 27.01
CA ALA A 164 11.04 0.96 26.98
C ALA A 164 11.86 0.30 25.86
N LYS A 165 11.64 -0.99 25.57
CA LYS A 165 12.28 -1.68 24.43
C LYS A 165 11.82 -1.16 23.07
N VAL A 166 10.53 -0.84 22.95
CA VAL A 166 9.97 -0.20 21.75
C VAL A 166 10.61 1.17 21.49
N ILE A 167 10.69 2.01 22.53
CA ILE A 167 11.31 3.33 22.45
C ILE A 167 12.79 3.20 22.09
N ASP A 168 13.54 2.31 22.76
CA ASP A 168 14.96 2.11 22.49
C ASP A 168 15.22 1.64 21.04
N PHE A 169 14.38 0.74 20.51
CA PHE A 169 14.43 0.33 19.11
C PHE A 169 14.20 1.53 18.19
N ALA A 170 13.13 2.29 18.41
CA ALA A 170 12.78 3.43 17.55
C ALA A 170 13.86 4.53 17.57
N ARG A 171 14.49 4.78 18.73
CA ARG A 171 15.62 5.72 18.82
C ARG A 171 16.84 5.20 18.08
N SER A 172 17.13 3.91 18.18
CA SER A 172 18.21 3.29 17.43
C SER A 172 17.97 3.38 15.91
N PHE A 173 16.73 3.19 15.47
CA PHE A 173 16.32 3.44 14.09
C PHE A 173 16.55 4.90 13.66
N LEU A 174 16.20 5.89 14.50
CA LEU A 174 16.49 7.30 14.21
C LEU A 174 17.99 7.57 14.12
N ASP A 175 18.80 7.01 15.02
CA ASP A 175 20.27 7.15 14.99
C ASP A 175 20.89 6.51 13.75
N GLU A 176 20.34 5.39 13.28
CA GLU A 176 20.84 4.69 12.10
C GLU A 176 20.49 5.42 10.81
N ILE A 177 19.23 5.85 10.67
CA ILE A 177 18.69 6.37 9.41
C ILE A 177 18.79 7.90 9.31
N PHE A 178 18.66 8.60 10.43
CA PHE A 178 18.67 10.06 10.52
C PHE A 178 19.71 10.55 11.55
N PRO A 179 20.98 10.08 11.50
CA PRO A 179 21.95 10.35 12.54
C PRO A 179 22.11 11.84 12.82
N LEU A 180 22.30 12.19 14.09
CA LEU A 180 22.80 13.51 14.48
C LEU A 180 24.29 13.62 14.14
N ASN A 181 24.78 14.85 13.93
CA ASN A 181 26.20 15.08 13.66
C ASN A 181 27.10 14.77 14.87
N HIS A 182 26.53 14.74 16.08
CA HIS A 182 27.08 14.17 17.29
C HIS A 182 25.95 13.84 18.27
N GLY A 183 26.24 12.98 19.26
CA GLY A 183 25.24 12.51 20.22
C GLY A 183 24.29 11.47 19.61
N SER A 184 23.20 11.20 20.32
CA SER A 184 22.18 10.21 19.94
C SER A 184 20.79 10.78 20.18
N HIS A 185 19.83 10.40 19.33
CA HIS A 185 18.41 10.66 19.53
C HIS A 185 17.91 10.15 20.88
N LYS A 186 18.56 9.18 21.52
CA LYS A 186 18.23 8.66 22.86
C LYS A 186 18.40 9.71 23.96
N ASP A 187 19.31 10.65 23.78
CA ASP A 187 19.69 11.65 24.78
C ASP A 187 19.06 13.02 24.57
N VAL A 188 18.30 13.18 23.48
CA VAL A 188 17.65 14.43 23.14
C VAL A 188 16.55 14.76 24.15
N THR A 189 16.53 16.02 24.59
CA THR A 189 15.53 16.56 25.52
C THR A 189 14.55 17.51 24.81
N CYS A 190 14.92 18.05 23.65
CA CYS A 190 14.08 18.95 22.86
C CYS A 190 14.51 18.97 21.39
N TYR A 191 13.54 19.13 20.49
CA TYR A 191 13.80 19.47 19.08
C TYR A 191 13.26 20.87 18.81
N THR A 192 14.00 21.65 18.02
CA THR A 192 13.57 22.96 17.53
C THR A 192 14.00 23.14 16.09
N ILE A 193 13.49 24.19 15.44
CA ILE A 193 13.80 24.52 14.05
C ILE A 193 14.40 25.91 14.04
N TYR A 194 15.64 26.00 13.57
CA TYR A 194 16.40 27.23 13.55
C TYR A 194 17.05 27.40 12.17
N PHE A 195 16.79 28.53 11.51
CA PHE A 195 17.25 28.80 10.14
C PHE A 195 17.04 27.62 9.19
N GLN A 196 15.82 27.06 9.15
CA GLN A 196 15.44 25.95 8.26
C GLN A 196 16.13 24.61 8.56
N HIS A 197 16.82 24.49 9.70
CA HIS A 197 17.47 23.27 10.16
C HIS A 197 16.84 22.75 11.45
N LEU A 198 16.80 21.42 11.59
CA LEU A 198 16.49 20.77 12.85
C LEU A 198 17.67 20.90 13.82
N LEU A 199 17.39 21.34 15.05
CA LEU A 199 18.32 21.29 16.18
C LEU A 199 17.74 20.40 17.28
N ALA A 200 18.53 19.41 17.69
CA ALA A 200 18.28 18.54 18.82
C ALA A 200 19.14 19.00 20.01
N TYR A 201 18.51 19.29 21.14
CA TYR A 201 19.18 19.73 22.37
C TYR A 201 19.35 18.58 23.35
N PHE A 202 20.45 18.62 24.10
CA PHE A 202 20.79 17.66 25.15
C PHE A 202 20.66 18.28 26.54
N GLU A 203 20.76 17.45 27.58
CA GLU A 203 20.59 17.88 28.98
C GLU A 203 21.68 18.85 29.47
N ASP A 204 22.89 18.78 28.91
CA ASP A 204 23.99 19.68 29.22
C ASP A 204 23.89 21.05 28.51
N GLY A 205 22.83 21.26 27.73
CA GLY A 205 22.58 22.48 26.96
C GLY A 205 23.28 22.53 25.60
N THR A 206 24.06 21.51 25.23
CA THR A 206 24.62 21.40 23.88
C THR A 206 23.52 21.05 22.87
N SER A 207 23.81 21.23 21.57
CA SER A 207 22.86 20.95 20.49
C SER A 207 23.54 20.35 19.27
N ALA A 208 22.87 19.42 18.62
CA ALA A 208 23.27 18.81 17.36
C ALA A 208 22.24 19.07 16.25
N GLY A 209 22.70 19.13 15.01
CA GLY A 209 21.84 18.99 13.84
C GLY A 209 21.90 17.58 13.28
N LEU A 210 21.09 17.27 12.27
CA LEU A 210 21.26 16.04 11.49
C LEU A 210 22.64 16.04 10.81
N LEU A 211 23.30 14.88 10.79
CA LEU A 211 24.53 14.63 10.03
C LEU A 211 24.32 14.92 8.53
N THR A 212 23.13 14.59 8.01
CA THR A 212 22.70 14.93 6.65
C THR A 212 21.52 15.91 6.71
N PRO A 213 21.76 17.25 6.65
CA PRO A 213 20.71 18.25 6.85
C PRO A 213 19.56 18.18 5.83
N SER A 214 19.78 17.59 4.65
CA SER A 214 18.73 17.42 3.64
C SER A 214 17.65 16.40 4.06
N GLN A 215 17.93 15.53 5.04
CA GLN A 215 16.98 14.54 5.54
C GLN A 215 15.88 15.14 6.41
N PHE A 216 16.07 16.32 7.02
CA PHE A 216 14.95 17.10 7.53
C PHE A 216 14.07 17.47 6.34
N ALA A 217 12.76 17.23 6.38
CA ALA A 217 11.85 17.52 5.27
C ALA A 217 10.87 18.64 5.63
N GLY A 218 10.43 18.69 6.88
CA GLY A 218 9.44 19.66 7.35
C GLY A 218 9.03 19.40 8.79
N TYR A 219 7.97 20.07 9.22
CA TYR A 219 7.48 20.02 10.59
C TYR A 219 6.01 20.43 10.68
N SER A 220 5.42 20.26 11.86
CA SER A 220 4.15 20.88 12.22
C SER A 220 4.25 21.59 13.58
N GLY A 221 3.41 22.60 13.81
CA GLY A 221 3.38 23.36 15.04
C GLY A 221 4.39 24.52 15.07
N ASP A 222 4.76 24.96 16.27
CA ASP A 222 5.68 26.09 16.48
C ASP A 222 7.14 25.66 16.26
N ILE A 223 7.96 26.52 15.65
CA ILE A 223 9.37 26.20 15.36
C ILE A 223 10.22 25.97 16.63
N ASN A 224 9.85 26.57 17.76
CA ASN A 224 10.59 26.41 19.03
C ASN A 224 10.12 25.18 19.82
N ALA A 225 8.96 24.62 19.47
CA ALA A 225 8.38 23.45 20.10
C ALA A 225 7.46 22.73 19.08
N PRO A 226 8.03 22.10 18.04
CA PRO A 226 7.25 21.49 16.98
C PRO A 226 6.42 20.34 17.54
N SER A 227 5.18 20.20 17.07
CA SER A 227 4.32 19.07 17.40
C SER A 227 4.70 17.82 16.59
N SER A 228 5.39 18.00 15.47
CA SER A 228 6.04 16.91 14.75
C SER A 228 7.23 17.38 13.92
N VAL A 229 8.19 16.47 13.73
CA VAL A 229 9.34 16.65 12.84
C VAL A 229 9.26 15.61 11.74
N LEU A 230 9.31 16.04 10.49
CA LEU A 230 9.25 15.18 9.33
C LEU A 230 10.65 14.98 8.75
N PHE A 231 11.02 13.71 8.59
CA PHE A 231 12.25 13.28 7.95
C PHE A 231 11.97 12.63 6.59
N LYS A 232 12.98 12.57 5.73
CA LYS A 232 12.95 11.86 4.45
C LYS A 232 14.27 11.15 4.18
N ASN A 233 14.21 9.87 3.85
CA ASN A 233 15.35 9.07 3.41
C ASN A 233 14.93 8.11 2.29
N ASN A 234 15.72 7.99 1.23
CA ASN A 234 15.45 7.11 0.07
C ASN A 234 14.03 7.25 -0.54
N GLY A 235 13.48 8.47 -0.50
CA GLY A 235 12.14 8.75 -1.03
C GLY A 235 10.98 8.54 -0.04
N LEU A 236 11.20 7.83 1.07
CA LEU A 236 10.20 7.57 2.11
C LEU A 236 10.33 8.57 3.27
N HIS A 237 9.22 8.81 3.94
CA HIS A 237 9.15 9.74 5.07
C HIS A 237 9.00 9.04 6.43
N ALA A 238 9.49 9.70 7.47
CA ALA A 238 9.24 9.34 8.86
C ALA A 238 8.83 10.58 9.65
N GLU A 239 7.73 10.53 10.38
CA GLU A 239 7.22 11.62 11.20
C GLU A 239 7.45 11.28 12.68
N LEU A 240 8.25 12.11 13.34
CA LEU A 240 8.45 12.09 14.78
C LEU A 240 7.34 12.89 15.44
N GLN A 241 6.43 12.23 16.15
CA GLN A 241 5.32 12.91 16.83
C GLN A 241 5.74 13.32 18.24
N ILE A 242 5.61 14.61 18.54
CA ILE A 242 6.03 15.20 19.81
C ILE A 242 4.79 15.73 20.52
N ASN A 243 4.43 15.07 21.62
CA ASN A 243 3.32 15.45 22.47
C ASN A 243 3.64 15.15 23.94
N ARG A 244 4.10 16.16 24.68
CA ARG A 244 4.42 16.03 26.11
C ARG A 244 3.19 15.77 27.00
N ALA A 245 1.97 15.96 26.50
CA ALA A 245 0.74 15.58 27.18
C ALA A 245 0.20 14.21 26.72
N GLY A 246 0.86 13.59 25.74
CA GLY A 246 0.51 12.29 25.17
C GLY A 246 0.70 11.13 26.13
N THR A 247 0.17 9.97 25.76
CA THR A 247 0.19 8.77 26.60
C THR A 247 1.62 8.31 26.86
N ILE A 248 2.46 8.33 25.83
CA ILE A 248 3.87 7.93 25.89
C ILE A 248 4.76 9.15 26.07
N GLY A 249 4.50 10.23 25.34
CA GLY A 249 5.33 11.44 25.31
C GLY A 249 5.45 12.14 26.67
N LYS A 250 4.47 12.00 27.57
CA LYS A 250 4.60 12.54 28.95
C LYS A 250 5.71 11.87 29.79
N HIS A 251 6.16 10.68 29.38
CA HIS A 251 7.22 9.92 30.03
C HIS A 251 8.54 9.94 29.24
N ASP A 252 8.55 10.52 28.04
CA ASP A 252 9.72 10.64 27.18
C ASP A 252 10.45 11.99 27.41
N ARG A 253 11.79 11.95 27.48
CA ARG A 253 12.62 13.15 27.74
C ARG A 253 12.38 14.27 26.71
N ALA A 254 12.28 13.90 25.43
CA ALA A 254 11.99 14.82 24.33
C ALA A 254 10.50 15.03 24.06
N GLY A 255 9.61 14.36 24.79
CA GLY A 255 8.17 14.42 24.56
C GLY A 255 7.68 13.57 23.40
N ILE A 256 8.46 12.58 22.95
CA ILE A 256 8.10 11.76 21.79
C ILE A 256 7.00 10.79 22.14
N ASP A 257 5.88 10.92 21.41
CA ASP A 257 4.70 10.09 21.62
C ASP A 257 4.67 8.90 20.65
N ASP A 258 5.21 9.07 19.42
CA ASP A 258 5.29 8.02 18.40
C ASP A 258 6.31 8.38 17.29
N VAL A 259 6.68 7.38 16.48
CA VAL A 259 7.32 7.54 15.17
C VAL A 259 6.42 6.93 14.11
N ARG A 260 5.83 7.76 13.23
CA ARG A 260 5.03 7.27 12.11
C ARG A 260 5.89 7.07 10.87
N ILE A 261 5.75 5.93 10.23
CA ILE A 261 6.53 5.55 9.06
C ILE A 261 5.64 5.52 7.82
N GLU A 262 6.07 6.21 6.76
CA GLU A 262 5.52 6.00 5.43
C GLU A 262 5.94 4.60 4.93
N SER A 263 4.97 3.71 4.69
CA SER A 263 5.24 2.30 4.40
C SER A 263 4.50 1.79 3.16
N ALA A 264 3.23 1.39 3.26
CA ALA A 264 2.48 0.86 2.13
C ALA A 264 2.13 1.94 1.10
N ILE A 265 3.12 2.36 0.31
CA ILE A 265 2.99 3.41 -0.71
C ILE A 265 2.11 2.99 -1.89
N THR A 266 1.93 1.68 -2.08
CA THR A 266 0.97 1.10 -3.03
C THR A 266 0.20 -0.06 -2.39
N THR A 267 -1.01 -0.30 -2.87
CA THR A 267 -1.84 -1.43 -2.48
C THR A 267 -2.54 -1.98 -3.72
N ILE A 268 -2.48 -3.30 -3.91
CA ILE A 268 -3.30 -4.03 -4.86
C ILE A 268 -4.61 -4.38 -4.16
N VAL A 269 -5.72 -3.87 -4.68
CA VAL A 269 -7.06 -4.25 -4.24
C VAL A 269 -7.53 -5.38 -5.13
N ASP A 270 -7.53 -6.57 -4.57
CA ASP A 270 -7.55 -7.82 -5.30
C ASP A 270 -8.98 -8.33 -5.52
N PHE A 271 -9.22 -8.83 -6.73
CA PHE A 271 -10.47 -9.43 -7.21
C PHE A 271 -10.30 -10.91 -7.60
N GLU A 272 -9.10 -11.45 -7.43
CA GLU A 272 -8.68 -12.77 -7.90
C GLU A 272 -8.48 -13.73 -6.73
N ASP A 273 -7.24 -14.03 -6.35
CA ASP A 273 -6.90 -15.18 -5.51
C ASP A 273 -7.30 -15.02 -4.03
N SER A 274 -7.41 -13.79 -3.54
CA SER A 274 -7.81 -13.55 -2.14
C SER A 274 -9.33 -13.44 -1.93
N VAL A 275 -10.13 -13.59 -3.00
CA VAL A 275 -11.58 -13.37 -2.99
C VAL A 275 -12.32 -14.61 -3.49
N SER A 276 -13.49 -14.89 -2.90
CA SER A 276 -14.45 -15.85 -3.45
C SER A 276 -15.63 -15.08 -4.05
N ALA A 277 -15.65 -14.92 -5.37
CA ALA A 277 -16.74 -14.25 -6.07
C ALA A 277 -17.19 -15.01 -7.32
N VAL A 278 -18.28 -15.78 -7.17
CA VAL A 278 -18.70 -16.78 -8.18
C VAL A 278 -19.99 -16.40 -8.92
N ASP A 279 -20.71 -15.39 -8.44
CA ASP A 279 -21.97 -14.93 -9.02
C ASP A 279 -22.09 -13.38 -9.03
N ALA A 280 -23.21 -12.88 -9.55
CA ALA A 280 -23.45 -11.44 -9.66
C ALA A 280 -23.48 -10.75 -8.29
N GLU A 281 -24.00 -11.39 -7.24
CA GLU A 281 -24.09 -10.82 -5.89
C GLU A 281 -22.68 -10.55 -5.32
N ASP A 282 -21.80 -11.54 -5.43
CA ASP A 282 -20.42 -11.41 -5.00
C ASP A 282 -19.67 -10.34 -5.80
N LYS A 283 -19.82 -10.34 -7.13
CA LYS A 283 -19.14 -9.37 -8.00
C LYS A 283 -19.63 -7.95 -7.74
N VAL A 284 -20.93 -7.74 -7.56
CA VAL A 284 -21.51 -6.43 -7.22
C VAL A 284 -21.02 -5.95 -5.85
N ARG A 285 -20.89 -6.83 -4.85
CA ARG A 285 -20.30 -6.49 -3.55
C ARG A 285 -18.85 -6.01 -3.70
N ALA A 286 -18.04 -6.74 -4.44
CA ALA A 286 -16.66 -6.38 -4.76
C ALA A 286 -16.56 -5.03 -5.51
N TYR A 287 -17.35 -4.85 -6.57
CA TYR A 287 -17.37 -3.61 -7.35
C TYR A 287 -17.83 -2.40 -6.53
N ARG A 288 -18.79 -2.57 -5.60
CA ARG A 288 -19.24 -1.48 -4.74
C ARG A 288 -18.16 -1.02 -3.76
N ASN A 289 -17.37 -1.94 -3.21
CA ASN A 289 -16.22 -1.58 -2.38
C ASN A 289 -15.16 -0.80 -3.18
N TRP A 290 -14.87 -1.25 -4.41
CA TRP A 290 -13.97 -0.55 -5.32
C TRP A 290 -14.48 0.84 -5.70
N LEU A 291 -15.77 0.96 -6.04
CA LEU A 291 -16.40 2.25 -6.34
C LEU A 291 -16.27 3.20 -5.14
N GLY A 292 -16.56 2.72 -3.93
CA GLY A 292 -16.42 3.50 -2.71
C GLY A 292 -14.98 3.97 -2.48
N LEU A 293 -13.99 3.13 -2.77
CA LEU A 293 -12.57 3.48 -2.65
C LEU A 293 -12.19 4.57 -3.67
N MET A 294 -12.56 4.39 -4.94
CA MET A 294 -12.27 5.35 -6.02
C MET A 294 -12.94 6.72 -5.81
N GLN A 295 -14.06 6.74 -5.10
CA GLN A 295 -14.78 7.98 -4.78
C GLN A 295 -14.32 8.62 -3.45
N GLY A 296 -13.47 7.96 -2.68
CA GLY A 296 -13.08 8.42 -1.34
C GLY A 296 -14.20 8.30 -0.30
N THR A 297 -15.26 7.52 -0.57
CA THR A 297 -16.48 7.42 0.26
C THR A 297 -16.62 6.08 0.97
N LEU A 298 -15.68 5.14 0.78
CA LEU A 298 -15.72 3.84 1.43
C LEU A 298 -15.71 4.02 2.96
N SER A 299 -16.61 3.31 3.64
CA SER A 299 -16.67 3.31 5.09
C SER A 299 -17.02 1.92 5.61
N SER A 300 -16.58 1.60 6.82
CA SER A 300 -16.89 0.34 7.50
C SER A 300 -17.24 0.59 8.96
N ARG A 301 -18.23 -0.15 9.45
CA ARG A 301 -18.67 -0.16 10.85
C ARG A 301 -18.44 -1.55 11.42
N PHE A 302 -17.76 -1.64 12.55
CA PHE A 302 -17.51 -2.92 13.24
C PHE A 302 -17.35 -2.71 14.75
N ASP A 303 -17.63 -3.74 15.53
CA ASP A 303 -17.45 -3.71 16.99
C ASP A 303 -16.02 -4.11 17.37
N LYS A 304 -15.41 -3.32 18.26
CA LYS A 304 -14.09 -3.58 18.85
C LYS A 304 -14.19 -3.34 20.35
N GLN A 305 -13.98 -4.38 21.15
CA GLN A 305 -14.01 -4.31 22.62
C GLN A 305 -15.34 -3.75 23.20
N GLY A 306 -16.47 -4.01 22.53
CA GLY A 306 -17.78 -3.51 22.94
C GLY A 306 -18.11 -2.10 22.48
N GLU A 307 -17.19 -1.43 21.77
CA GLU A 307 -17.44 -0.13 21.13
C GLU A 307 -17.61 -0.29 19.63
N THR A 308 -18.63 0.37 19.08
CA THR A 308 -18.81 0.48 17.63
C THR A 308 -17.79 1.48 17.07
N VAL A 309 -16.92 1.00 16.19
CA VAL A 309 -15.92 1.81 15.48
C VAL A 309 -16.38 2.10 14.06
N PHE A 310 -16.24 3.35 13.64
CA PHE A 310 -16.41 3.79 12.26
C PHE A 310 -15.04 4.06 11.64
N ARG A 311 -14.79 3.48 10.46
CA ARG A 311 -13.54 3.65 9.71
C ARG A 311 -13.81 4.23 8.33
N GLN A 312 -12.98 5.20 7.94
CA GLN A 312 -13.01 5.89 6.66
C GLN A 312 -11.56 6.07 6.14
N MET A 313 -11.42 6.48 4.89
CA MET A 313 -10.11 6.80 4.31
C MET A 313 -9.52 8.04 4.99
N GLN A 314 -8.22 8.00 5.26
CA GLN A 314 -7.48 9.14 5.80
C GLN A 314 -7.31 10.21 4.72
N ARG A 315 -7.25 11.47 5.17
CA ARG A 315 -6.92 12.59 4.31
C ARG A 315 -5.41 12.72 4.20
N ASP A 316 -4.98 13.45 3.18
CA ASP A 316 -3.62 13.92 3.05
C ASP A 316 -3.12 14.59 4.33
N ARG A 317 -1.86 14.33 4.65
CA ARG A 317 -1.14 14.90 5.79
C ARG A 317 -0.53 16.23 5.37
N MET A 318 -0.71 17.25 6.21
CA MET A 318 -0.19 18.60 5.96
C MET A 318 0.94 18.92 6.92
N PHE A 319 2.09 19.31 6.36
CA PHE A 319 3.25 19.81 7.08
C PHE A 319 3.66 21.18 6.55
N SER A 320 4.52 21.87 7.30
CA SER A 320 5.30 23.00 6.82
C SER A 320 6.66 22.50 6.33
N ALA A 321 7.09 22.93 5.15
CA ALA A 321 8.44 22.74 4.64
C ALA A 321 9.45 23.55 5.46
N LYS A 322 10.74 23.41 5.15
CA LYS A 322 11.84 24.04 5.91
C LYS A 322 11.79 25.57 5.89
N ASP A 323 11.27 26.13 4.81
CA ASP A 323 11.06 27.57 4.58
C ASP A 323 9.71 28.08 5.12
N GLY A 324 8.85 27.18 5.62
CA GLY A 324 7.53 27.47 6.13
C GLY A 324 6.40 27.30 5.12
N ASP A 325 6.70 26.96 3.86
CA ASP A 325 5.68 26.72 2.84
C ASP A 325 4.89 25.42 3.08
N SER A 326 3.75 25.25 2.42
CA SER A 326 2.93 24.04 2.56
C SER A 326 3.62 22.82 1.96
N TYR A 327 3.71 21.72 2.72
CA TYR A 327 4.26 20.43 2.31
C TYR A 327 3.20 19.32 2.47
N PRO A 328 2.32 19.12 1.46
CA PRO A 328 1.31 18.06 1.50
C PRO A 328 1.92 16.70 1.19
N LEU A 329 1.48 15.66 1.92
CA LEU A 329 1.77 14.27 1.63
C LEU A 329 0.48 13.48 1.55
N LYS A 330 0.39 12.55 0.60
CA LYS A 330 -0.75 11.64 0.50
C LYS A 330 -0.90 10.83 1.81
N GLY A 331 -2.15 10.69 2.27
CA GLY A 331 -2.53 10.08 3.55
C GLY A 331 -2.56 8.56 3.55
#